data_AF-A0A1R4EZK6-F1
#
_entry.id   AF-A0A1R4EZK6-F1
#
_cell.length_a   1.000
_cell.length_b   1.000
_cell.length_c   1.000
_cell.angle_alpha   90.00
_cell.angle_beta   90.00
_cell.angle_gamma   90.00
#
_symmetry.space_group_name_H-M   'P 1'
#
loop_
_entity.id
_entity.type
_entity.pdbx_description
1 polymer ?
#
loop_
_entity_poly.entity_id
_entity_poly.type
_entity_poly.pdbx_seq_one_letter_code
_entity_poly.pdbx_strand_id
1 'polypeptide(L)'
;MERSPGRDGSRAHAPAGDAPPVRRGRGERILEVAVVVLVTVLVAGLGTVAHRLESGPVPLGILLGIVLAVSGGILVRALTSVRALVGYGVGGLAVVLLMTYWGPGGDVLVTSSPRAMLWILTMPLAAAVAWAAPRSWFSDREVSFRRRRVVDGTAADDVDTARPGTGA
;
A
#
# COMPACT_ATOMS: atom_id res chain seq x y z
N MET A 1 3.69 -27.84 60.22
CA MET A 1 4.02 -28.05 58.78
C MET A 1 2.71 -28.24 58.05
N GLU A 2 2.13 -27.16 57.53
CA GLU A 2 0.82 -27.18 56.90
C GLU A 2 0.95 -26.49 55.54
N ARG A 3 0.93 -27.28 54.47
CA ARG A 3 1.08 -26.79 53.09
C ARG A 3 -0.26 -26.21 52.66
N SER A 4 -0.30 -24.91 52.44
CA SER A 4 -1.42 -24.19 51.85
C SER A 4 -1.53 -24.53 50.35
N PRO A 5 -2.65 -25.10 49.88
CA PRO A 5 -2.91 -25.28 48.46
C PRO A 5 -3.76 -24.13 47.92
N GLY A 6 -3.44 -23.68 46.70
CA GLY A 6 -4.44 -23.05 45.84
C GLY A 6 -4.35 -21.53 45.72
N ARG A 7 -3.54 -21.07 44.78
CA ARG A 7 -3.95 -19.96 43.91
C ARG A 7 -3.34 -20.16 42.54
N ASP A 8 -3.95 -21.07 41.81
CA ASP A 8 -3.77 -21.22 40.38
C ASP A 8 -4.38 -19.98 39.72
N GLY A 9 -3.57 -18.95 39.59
CA GLY A 9 -3.90 -17.68 38.93
C GLY A 9 -3.93 -17.88 37.43
N SER A 10 -4.78 -18.80 36.95
CA SER A 10 -5.17 -18.93 35.56
C SER A 10 -5.99 -17.69 35.21
N ARG A 11 -5.29 -16.60 34.91
CA ARG A 11 -5.84 -15.47 34.18
C ARG A 11 -6.21 -16.02 32.82
N ALA A 12 -7.45 -16.48 32.71
CA ALA A 12 -8.10 -16.77 31.44
C ALA A 12 -7.80 -15.58 30.52
N HIS A 13 -6.96 -15.83 29.53
CA HIS A 13 -6.66 -14.91 28.46
C HIS A 13 -7.97 -14.76 27.69
N ALA A 14 -8.80 -13.80 28.09
CA ALA A 14 -10.00 -13.47 27.35
C ALA A 14 -9.56 -13.21 25.90
N PRO A 15 -10.08 -13.95 24.90
CA PRO A 15 -9.74 -13.68 23.52
C PRO A 15 -10.12 -12.22 23.30
N ALA A 16 -9.12 -11.40 23.00
CA ALA A 16 -9.30 -9.98 22.70
C ALA A 16 -10.40 -9.91 21.63
N GLY A 17 -11.59 -9.50 22.07
CA GLY A 17 -12.78 -9.53 21.23
C GLY A 17 -12.49 -8.80 19.93
N ASP A 18 -12.82 -9.46 18.83
CA ASP A 18 -12.73 -8.90 17.49
C ASP A 18 -13.50 -7.57 17.46
N ALA A 19 -12.76 -6.46 17.60
CA ALA A 19 -13.33 -5.14 17.46
C ALA A 19 -14.01 -5.10 16.09
N PRO A 20 -15.30 -4.69 16.01
CA PRO A 20 -16.03 -4.70 14.75
C PRO A 20 -15.28 -3.85 13.72
N PRO A 21 -15.22 -4.30 12.44
CA PRO A 21 -14.48 -3.58 11.42
C PRO A 21 -15.03 -2.16 11.31
N VAL A 22 -14.15 -1.17 11.53
CA VAL A 22 -14.49 0.26 11.41
C VAL A 22 -15.04 0.51 10.00
N ARG A 23 -16.33 0.82 9.90
CA ARG A 23 -16.99 1.07 8.62
C ARG A 23 -16.53 2.43 8.08
N ARG A 24 -15.76 2.42 6.99
CA ARG A 24 -15.39 3.64 6.26
C ARG A 24 -16.63 4.45 5.87
N GLY A 25 -16.57 5.76 6.09
CA GLY A 25 -17.64 6.70 5.77
C GLY A 25 -17.88 6.81 4.26
N ARG A 26 -19.04 7.32 3.84
CA ARG A 26 -19.37 7.48 2.41
C ARG A 26 -18.38 8.41 1.69
N GLY A 27 -17.92 9.48 2.34
CA GLY A 27 -16.95 10.43 1.78
C GLY A 27 -15.59 9.80 1.48
N GLU A 28 -15.06 8.98 2.40
CA GLU A 28 -13.79 8.27 2.20
C GLU A 28 -13.84 7.33 1.00
N ARG A 29 -14.96 6.62 0.80
CA ARG A 29 -15.14 5.75 -0.36
C ARG A 29 -15.19 6.53 -1.67
N ILE A 30 -15.85 7.69 -1.69
CA ILE A 30 -15.91 8.54 -2.88
C ILE A 30 -14.50 9.05 -3.22
N LEU A 31 -13.75 9.52 -2.23
CA LEU A 31 -12.37 9.95 -2.43
C LEU A 31 -11.49 8.80 -2.92
N GLU A 32 -11.61 7.61 -2.32
CA GLU A 32 -10.90 6.40 -2.75
C GLU A 32 -11.18 6.08 -4.22
N VAL A 33 -12.45 6.05 -4.63
CA VAL A 33 -12.82 5.82 -6.04
C VAL A 33 -12.27 6.91 -6.95
N ALA A 34 -12.37 8.17 -6.55
CA ALA A 34 -11.88 9.30 -7.35
C ALA A 34 -10.37 9.23 -7.57
N VAL A 35 -9.59 8.93 -6.53
CA VAL A 35 -8.14 8.73 -6.62
C VAL A 35 -7.80 7.59 -7.57
N VAL A 36 -8.47 6.45 -7.43
CA VAL A 36 -8.24 5.28 -8.31
C VAL A 36 -8.52 5.64 -9.76
N VAL A 37 -9.70 6.20 -10.05
CA VAL A 37 -10.09 6.56 -11.41
C VAL A 37 -9.09 7.55 -12.02
N LEU A 38 -8.72 8.60 -11.26
CA LEU A 38 -7.78 9.62 -11.73
C LEU A 38 -6.41 9.00 -12.06
N VAL A 39 -5.83 8.25 -11.13
CA VAL A 39 -4.52 7.62 -11.32
C VAL A 39 -4.57 6.61 -12.48
N THR A 40 -5.64 5.81 -12.58
CA THR A 40 -5.82 4.86 -13.67
C THR A 40 -5.86 5.54 -15.03
N VAL A 41 -6.70 6.56 -15.20
CA VAL A 41 -6.87 7.26 -16.49
C VAL A 41 -5.57 7.95 -16.90
N LEU A 42 -4.92 8.66 -15.97
CA LEU A 42 -3.66 9.33 -16.26
C LEU A 42 -2.57 8.32 -16.65
N VAL A 43 -2.37 7.28 -15.85
CA VAL A 43 -1.29 6.32 -16.10
C VAL A 43 -1.52 5.52 -17.38
N ALA A 44 -2.73 5.01 -17.60
CA ALA A 44 -3.07 4.27 -18.82
C ALA A 44 -3.01 5.18 -20.05
N GLY A 45 -3.53 6.41 -19.96
CA GLY A 45 -3.54 7.37 -21.05
C GLY A 45 -2.13 7.82 -21.44
N LEU A 46 -1.35 8.34 -20.48
CA LEU A 46 0.03 8.77 -20.72
C LEU A 46 0.90 7.61 -21.20
N GLY A 47 0.77 6.42 -20.61
CA GLY A 47 1.52 5.25 -21.06
C GLY A 47 1.15 4.83 -22.49
N THR A 48 -0.12 4.97 -22.87
CA THR A 48 -0.56 4.70 -24.25
C THR A 48 -0.02 5.72 -25.25
N VAL A 49 0.23 6.96 -24.85
CA VAL A 49 0.97 7.91 -25.71
C VAL A 49 2.45 7.58 -25.72
N ALA A 50 3.04 7.34 -24.55
CA ALA A 50 4.47 7.14 -24.37
C ALA A 50 5.00 5.85 -25.03
N HIS A 51 4.22 4.76 -25.08
CA HIS A 51 4.69 3.49 -25.65
C HIS A 51 5.02 3.58 -27.14
N ARG A 52 4.54 4.63 -27.83
CA ARG A 52 4.86 4.93 -29.23
C ARG A 52 6.17 5.68 -29.43
N LEU A 53 6.76 6.22 -28.35
CA LEU A 53 8.01 6.96 -28.44
C LEU A 53 9.15 6.01 -28.76
N GLU A 54 9.66 6.13 -29.99
CA GLU A 54 10.86 5.44 -30.44
C GLU A 54 12.08 6.34 -30.19
N SER A 55 13.09 5.79 -29.54
CA SER A 55 14.33 6.50 -29.23
C SER A 55 15.50 5.57 -29.54
N GLY A 56 15.77 5.42 -30.84
CA GLY A 56 16.78 4.50 -31.34
C GLY A 56 16.42 3.03 -31.14
N PRO A 57 17.41 2.13 -30.94
CA PRO A 57 17.17 0.68 -30.84
C PRO A 57 16.52 0.25 -29.51
N VAL A 58 16.49 1.14 -28.51
CA VAL A 58 15.93 0.85 -27.19
C VAL A 58 14.47 1.29 -27.15
N PRO A 59 13.52 0.42 -26.75
CA PRO A 59 12.11 0.77 -26.67
C PRO A 59 11.83 1.61 -25.41
N LEU A 60 12.40 2.82 -25.32
CA LEU A 60 12.26 3.67 -24.11
C LEU A 60 10.81 3.95 -23.75
N GLY A 61 9.94 4.16 -24.75
CA GLY A 61 8.51 4.38 -24.55
C GLY A 61 7.84 3.27 -23.72
N ILE A 62 8.10 1.99 -24.04
CA ILE A 62 7.49 0.88 -23.30
C ILE A 62 8.05 0.77 -21.89
N LEU A 63 9.36 0.98 -21.72
CA LEU A 63 10.01 0.91 -20.41
C LEU A 63 9.46 2.00 -19.47
N LEU A 64 9.35 3.23 -19.96
CA LEU A 64 8.77 4.34 -19.21
C LEU A 64 7.29 4.07 -18.89
N GLY A 65 6.54 3.52 -19.84
CA GLY A 65 5.15 3.12 -19.62
C GLY A 65 5.00 2.08 -18.52
N ILE A 66 5.84 1.04 -18.52
CA ILE A 66 5.84 -0.02 -17.49
C ILE A 66 6.20 0.56 -16.12
N VAL A 67 7.25 1.37 -16.04
CA VAL A 67 7.66 2.02 -14.79
C VAL A 67 6.54 2.91 -14.26
N LEU A 68 5.87 3.67 -15.13
CA LEU A 68 4.74 4.51 -14.76
C LEU A 68 3.56 3.67 -14.26
N ALA A 69 3.24 2.55 -14.93
CA ALA A 69 2.18 1.63 -14.52
C ALA A 69 2.45 1.00 -13.14
N VAL A 70 3.66 0.49 -12.91
CA VAL A 70 4.02 -0.08 -11.61
C VAL A 70 3.98 0.99 -10.53
N SER A 71 4.51 2.18 -10.80
CA SER A 71 4.47 3.31 -9.85
C SER A 71 3.04 3.72 -9.52
N GLY A 72 2.14 3.78 -10.52
CA GLY A 72 0.72 4.06 -10.34
C GLY A 72 0.02 3.01 -9.49
N GLY A 73 0.31 1.73 -9.73
CA GLY A 73 -0.21 0.63 -8.91
C GLY A 73 0.27 0.70 -7.45
N ILE A 74 1.55 1.01 -7.23
CA ILE A 74 2.11 1.22 -5.89
C ILE A 74 1.44 2.42 -5.20
N LEU A 75 1.22 3.52 -5.92
CA LEU A 75 0.54 4.71 -5.40
C LEU A 75 -0.91 4.40 -5.01
N VAL A 76 -1.65 3.69 -5.86
CA VAL A 76 -3.00 3.22 -5.52
C VAL A 76 -2.97 2.34 -4.29
N ARG A 77 -2.04 1.38 -4.21
CA ARG A 77 -1.89 0.52 -3.02
C ARG A 77 -1.56 1.31 -1.76
N ALA A 78 -0.76 2.37 -1.86
CA ALA A 78 -0.38 3.20 -0.72
C ALA A 78 -1.54 4.06 -0.21
N LEU A 79 -2.37 4.60 -1.12
CA LEU A 79 -3.42 5.56 -0.77
C LEU A 79 -4.79 4.92 -0.52
N THR A 80 -5.00 3.68 -0.97
CA THR A 80 -6.34 3.07 -1.04
C THR A 80 -6.37 1.63 -0.53
N SER A 81 -7.52 0.97 -0.61
CA SER A 81 -7.63 -0.45 -0.23
C SER A 81 -6.99 -1.37 -1.27
N VAL A 82 -6.57 -2.56 -0.84
CA VAL A 82 -6.08 -3.61 -1.76
C VAL A 82 -7.11 -3.97 -2.85
N ARG A 83 -8.41 -3.84 -2.55
CA ARG A 83 -9.50 -4.10 -3.52
C ARG A 83 -9.51 -3.10 -4.66
N ALA A 84 -9.08 -1.86 -4.42
CA ALA A 84 -8.98 -0.83 -5.43
C ALA A 84 -7.99 -1.16 -6.56
N LEU A 85 -7.02 -2.05 -6.31
CA LEU A 85 -6.09 -2.54 -7.35
C LEU A 85 -6.81 -3.30 -8.48
N VAL A 86 -7.96 -3.93 -8.19
CA VAL A 86 -8.79 -4.55 -9.23
C VAL A 86 -9.32 -3.48 -10.18
N GLY A 87 -9.84 -2.37 -9.63
CA GLY A 87 -10.27 -1.21 -10.40
C GLY A 87 -9.12 -0.61 -11.22
N TYR A 88 -7.93 -0.52 -10.62
CA TYR A 88 -6.75 -0.04 -11.33
C TYR A 88 -6.35 -0.92 -12.51
N GLY A 89 -6.26 -2.25 -12.32
CA GLY A 89 -5.88 -3.20 -13.36
C GLY A 89 -6.94 -3.32 -14.47
N VAL A 90 -8.20 -3.56 -14.10
CA VAL A 90 -9.30 -3.75 -15.06
C VAL A 90 -9.68 -2.44 -15.74
N GLY A 91 -9.80 -1.35 -14.98
CA GLY A 91 -10.07 -0.03 -15.53
C GLY A 91 -8.94 0.46 -16.42
N GLY A 92 -7.68 0.19 -16.04
CA GLY A 92 -6.51 0.50 -16.84
C GLY A 92 -6.53 -0.24 -18.18
N LEU A 93 -6.80 -1.56 -18.15
CA LEU A 93 -6.99 -2.35 -19.35
C LEU A 93 -8.10 -1.79 -20.24
N ALA A 94 -9.25 -1.42 -19.65
CA ALA A 94 -10.36 -0.82 -20.39
C ALA A 94 -9.97 0.50 -21.06
N VAL A 95 -9.22 1.38 -20.38
CA VAL A 95 -8.72 2.65 -20.97
C VAL A 95 -7.73 2.37 -22.11
N VAL A 96 -6.80 1.44 -21.93
CA VAL A 96 -5.84 1.06 -23.00
C VAL A 96 -6.57 0.51 -24.22
N LEU A 97 -7.55 -0.38 -24.02
CA LEU A 97 -8.37 -0.91 -25.10
C LEU A 97 -9.23 0.17 -25.76
N LEU A 98 -9.83 1.08 -24.99
CA LEU A 98 -10.59 2.19 -25.53
C LEU A 98 -9.71 3.07 -26.44
N MET A 99 -8.52 3.44 -25.98
CA MET A 99 -7.56 4.24 -26.74
C MET A 99 -6.96 3.46 -27.92
N THR A 100 -6.88 2.12 -27.84
CA THR A 100 -6.46 1.27 -28.96
C THR A 100 -7.37 1.45 -30.17
N TYR A 101 -8.68 1.48 -29.95
CA TYR A 101 -9.69 1.58 -31.01
C TYR A 101 -10.13 3.02 -31.30
N TRP A 102 -9.83 3.97 -30.41
CA TRP A 102 -10.28 5.35 -30.52
C TRP A 102 -9.10 6.33 -30.54
N GLY A 103 -8.36 6.32 -31.64
CA GLY A 103 -7.27 7.26 -31.90
C GLY A 103 -7.69 8.48 -32.73
N PRO A 104 -7.11 9.67 -32.49
CA PRO A 104 -7.29 10.83 -33.36
C PRO A 104 -6.91 10.50 -34.81
N GLY A 105 -7.79 10.81 -35.77
CA GLY A 105 -7.55 10.55 -37.19
C GLY A 105 -7.79 9.11 -37.66
N GLY A 106 -8.44 8.26 -36.84
CA GLY A 106 -8.70 6.86 -37.19
C GLY A 106 -7.48 5.94 -37.07
N ASP A 107 -6.39 6.43 -36.48
CA ASP A 107 -5.18 5.65 -36.21
C ASP A 107 -5.45 4.61 -35.10
N VAL A 108 -5.05 3.36 -35.35
CA VAL A 108 -5.08 2.31 -34.34
C VAL A 108 -3.80 2.44 -33.54
N LEU A 109 -3.89 3.01 -32.33
CA LEU A 109 -2.74 3.30 -31.48
C LEU A 109 -1.94 2.04 -31.08
N VAL A 110 -2.55 0.86 -31.19
CA VAL A 110 -1.98 -0.42 -30.74
C VAL A 110 -2.13 -1.42 -31.89
N THR A 111 -1.14 -1.45 -32.79
CA THR A 111 -1.06 -2.37 -33.92
C THR A 111 -0.77 -3.81 -33.46
N SER A 112 -0.93 -4.82 -34.31
CA SER A 112 -0.63 -6.23 -34.00
C SER A 112 0.89 -6.49 -33.89
N SER A 113 1.56 -5.79 -32.99
CA SER A 113 3.00 -5.95 -32.71
C SER A 113 3.21 -6.56 -31.31
N PRO A 114 4.33 -7.27 -31.08
CA PRO A 114 4.65 -7.77 -29.75
C PRO A 114 4.72 -6.65 -28.68
N ARG A 115 5.17 -5.46 -29.06
CA ARG A 115 5.26 -4.28 -28.18
C ARG A 115 3.88 -3.83 -27.71
N ALA A 116 2.93 -3.77 -28.63
CA ALA A 116 1.55 -3.43 -28.38
C ALA A 116 0.85 -4.46 -27.46
N MET A 117 1.09 -5.75 -27.69
CA MET A 117 0.58 -6.81 -26.81
C MET A 117 1.15 -6.72 -25.38
N LEU A 118 2.45 -6.42 -25.25
CA LEU A 118 3.07 -6.20 -23.95
C LEU A 118 2.42 -5.01 -23.22
N TRP A 119 2.12 -3.92 -23.94
CA TRP A 119 1.47 -2.76 -23.36
C TRP A 119 0.06 -3.07 -22.85
N ILE A 120 -0.77 -3.78 -23.61
CA ILE A 120 -2.12 -4.18 -23.20
C ILE A 120 -2.12 -4.88 -21.84
N LEU A 121 -1.17 -5.80 -21.63
CA LEU A 121 -1.08 -6.57 -20.39
C LEU A 121 -0.41 -5.81 -19.24
N THR A 122 0.16 -4.63 -19.48
CA THR A 122 0.97 -3.93 -18.48
C THR A 122 0.14 -3.48 -17.28
N MET A 123 -1.08 -2.95 -17.46
CA MET A 123 -1.92 -2.49 -16.34
C MET A 123 -2.33 -3.60 -15.36
N PRO A 124 -2.87 -4.77 -15.80
CA PRO A 124 -3.16 -5.86 -14.89
C PRO A 124 -1.90 -6.46 -14.24
N LEU A 125 -0.79 -6.54 -14.98
CA LEU A 125 0.48 -7.00 -14.40
C LEU A 125 1.01 -6.02 -13.35
N ALA A 126 0.94 -4.72 -13.59
CA ALA A 126 1.32 -3.70 -12.63
C ALA A 126 0.45 -3.75 -11.36
N ALA A 127 -0.86 -4.00 -11.50
CA ALA A 127 -1.74 -4.24 -10.35
C ALA A 127 -1.33 -5.48 -9.56
N ALA A 128 -0.93 -6.57 -10.23
CA ALA A 128 -0.43 -7.78 -9.59
C ALA A 128 0.91 -7.56 -8.88
N VAL A 129 1.86 -6.84 -9.49
CA VAL A 129 3.13 -6.44 -8.88
C VAL A 129 2.87 -5.57 -7.65
N ALA A 130 2.00 -4.56 -7.79
CA ALA A 130 1.61 -3.72 -6.69
C ALA A 130 0.96 -4.55 -5.58
N TRP A 131 0.12 -5.53 -5.87
CA TRP A 131 -0.49 -6.46 -4.91
C TRP A 131 0.52 -7.42 -4.24
N ALA A 132 1.59 -7.80 -4.94
CA ALA A 132 2.65 -8.63 -4.39
C ALA A 132 3.68 -7.86 -3.55
N ALA A 133 3.70 -6.52 -3.65
CA ALA A 133 4.65 -5.69 -2.91
C ALA A 133 4.62 -5.96 -1.39
N PRO A 134 5.78 -5.94 -0.69
CA PRO A 134 5.84 -6.15 0.75
C PRO A 134 4.93 -5.20 1.53
N ARG A 135 4.19 -5.74 2.51
CA ARG A 135 3.32 -4.91 3.38
C ARG A 135 4.12 -3.90 4.21
N SER A 136 5.39 -4.17 4.48
CA SER A 136 6.29 -3.28 5.22
C SER A 136 6.54 -1.94 4.52
N TRP A 137 6.42 -1.87 3.19
CA TRP A 137 6.63 -0.63 2.43
C TRP A 137 5.53 0.41 2.66
N PHE A 138 4.37 -0.01 3.16
CA PHE A 138 3.17 0.81 3.33
C PHE A 138 2.78 0.99 4.80
N SER A 139 3.67 0.62 5.72
CA SER A 139 3.39 0.60 7.15
C SER A 139 3.87 1.90 7.80
N ASP A 140 2.96 2.77 8.21
CA ASP A 140 3.25 3.99 9.00
C ASP A 140 3.61 3.68 10.47
N ARG A 141 4.12 2.48 10.77
CA ARG A 141 4.54 2.15 12.14
C ARG A 141 5.70 3.06 12.49
N GLU A 142 5.43 4.03 13.34
CA GLU A 142 6.46 4.74 14.08
C GLU A 142 7.38 3.71 14.71
N VAL A 143 8.65 3.71 14.31
CA VAL A 143 9.66 2.85 14.92
C VAL A 143 9.77 3.30 16.37
N SER A 144 9.07 2.61 17.27
CA SER A 144 8.87 3.00 18.67
C SER A 144 10.16 2.80 19.49
N PHE A 145 11.22 3.54 19.17
CA PHE A 145 12.54 3.40 19.78
C PHE A 145 12.74 4.28 21.02
N ARG A 146 11.75 5.09 21.44
CA ARG A 146 11.97 6.15 22.45
C ARG A 146 11.15 6.10 23.73
N ARG A 147 10.23 5.14 23.91
CA ARG A 147 9.34 5.17 25.10
C ARG A 147 9.74 4.24 26.24
N ARG A 148 10.68 3.31 26.03
CA ARG A 148 11.09 2.36 27.08
C ARG A 148 12.13 2.96 28.05
N ARG A 149 13.02 3.84 27.58
CA ARG A 149 14.10 4.41 28.41
C ARG A 149 13.63 5.45 29.44
N VAL A 150 12.51 6.13 29.21
CA VAL A 150 12.01 7.18 30.13
C VAL A 150 11.24 6.58 31.32
N VAL A 151 10.57 5.43 31.12
CA VAL A 151 9.85 4.73 32.19
C VAL A 151 10.82 3.96 33.09
N ASP A 152 11.92 3.45 32.54
CA ASP A 152 12.95 2.76 33.33
C ASP A 152 13.85 3.74 34.12
N GLY A 153 13.91 5.02 33.72
CA GLY A 153 14.70 6.05 34.41
C GLY A 153 13.99 6.68 35.62
N THR A 154 12.66 6.68 35.65
CA THR A 154 11.89 7.26 36.77
C THR A 154 11.74 6.31 37.96
N ALA A 155 11.83 5.00 37.73
CA ALA A 155 11.82 4.01 38.82
C ALA A 155 13.17 3.86 39.54
N ALA A 156 14.27 4.32 38.93
CA ALA A 156 15.61 4.24 39.50
C ALA A 156 15.93 5.41 40.47
N ASP A 157 15.33 6.57 40.28
CA ASP A 157 15.58 7.75 41.13
C ASP A 157 14.74 7.79 42.42
N ASP A 158 13.61 7.06 42.49
CA ASP A 158 12.72 7.06 43.67
C ASP A 158 13.18 6.13 44.81
N VAL A 159 14.24 5.33 44.61
CA VAL A 159 14.72 4.36 45.61
C VAL A 159 15.87 4.91 46.45
N ASP A 160 16.53 6.01 46.06
CA ASP A 160 17.75 6.48 46.73
C ASP A 160 17.53 7.61 47.76
N THR A 161 16.32 8.18 47.88
CA THR A 161 16.04 9.27 48.84
C THR A 161 15.49 8.80 50.19
N ALA A 162 15.35 7.50 50.43
CA ALA A 162 14.77 6.94 51.66
C ALA A 162 15.80 6.29 52.60
N ARG A 163 16.90 6.99 52.93
CA ARG A 163 17.72 6.65 54.12
C ARG A 163 17.42 7.63 55.27
N PRO A 164 16.64 7.22 56.28
CA PRO A 164 16.48 8.00 57.51
C PRO A 164 17.74 7.91 58.38
N GLY A 165 18.18 9.05 58.89
CA GLY A 165 19.18 9.12 59.92
C GLY A 165 18.65 8.61 61.26
N THR A 166 19.41 7.72 61.89
CA THR A 166 19.42 7.40 63.33
C THR A 166 20.77 6.71 63.56
N GLY A 167 21.65 7.06 64.50
CA GLY A 167 21.69 8.04 65.57
C GLY A 167 23.00 7.79 66.36
N ALA A 168 23.18 8.57 67.44
CA ALA A 168 24.28 8.59 68.42
C ALA A 168 25.44 9.55 68.11
#